data_AF-A0AAP4V2L0-F1
#
_entry.id   AF-A0AAP4V2L0-F1
#
_cell.length_a   1.000
_cell.length_b   1.000
_cell.length_c   1.000
_cell.angle_alpha   90.00
_cell.angle_beta   90.00
_cell.angle_gamma   90.00
#
_symmetry.space_group_name_H-M   'P 1'
#
loop_
_entity.id
_entity.type
_entity.pdbx_description
1 polymer ?
#
loop_
_entity_poly.entity_id
_entity_poly.type
_entity_poly.pdbx_seq_one_letter_code
_entity_poly.pdbx_strand_id
1 'polypeptide(L)'
;MSLTINSSMFTYLKNVINKYFRDEYRWRYNDEEGAMRYYKGKRNLKEIAFIVSTVFGDLADVVQKGYYHNLDGECVGGYIIIHLFVDADFNGMNQGTKGDYLYCKFNLFEETYSVDQSIDLDYLVKDDWMKSC
;
A
#
# COMPACT_ATOMS: atom_id res chain seq x y z
N MET A 1 1.04 -12.82 -22.89
CA MET A 1 -0.35 -12.91 -22.38
C MET A 1 -0.45 -11.85 -21.30
N SER A 2 -1.18 -10.74 -21.50
CA SER A 2 -1.34 -9.75 -20.43
C SER A 2 -2.26 -10.35 -19.38
N LEU A 3 -1.74 -10.59 -18.17
CA LEU A 3 -2.59 -10.95 -17.04
C LEU A 3 -3.38 -9.70 -16.65
N THR A 4 -4.63 -9.62 -17.10
CA THR A 4 -5.53 -8.53 -16.72
C THR A 4 -6.25 -8.95 -15.44
N ILE A 5 -6.18 -8.11 -14.39
CA ILE A 5 -6.95 -8.33 -13.15
C ILE A 5 -8.25 -7.53 -13.19
N ASN A 6 -9.33 -8.07 -12.63
CA ASN A 6 -10.59 -7.34 -12.46
C ASN A 6 -10.72 -6.77 -11.03
N SER A 7 -11.76 -5.98 -10.78
CA SER A 7 -11.99 -5.31 -9.50
C SER A 7 -12.08 -6.27 -8.29
N SER A 8 -12.66 -7.46 -8.47
CA SER A 8 -12.71 -8.49 -7.41
C SER A 8 -11.33 -9.03 -7.08
N MET A 9 -10.53 -9.37 -8.10
CA MET A 9 -9.16 -9.83 -7.92
C MET A 9 -8.28 -8.75 -7.30
N PHE A 10 -8.39 -7.50 -7.77
CA PHE A 10 -7.69 -6.36 -7.18
C PHE A 10 -8.01 -6.19 -5.68
N THR A 11 -9.30 -6.30 -5.31
CA THR A 11 -9.74 -6.24 -3.91
C THR A 11 -9.17 -7.39 -3.09
N TYR A 12 -9.16 -8.60 -3.65
CA TYR A 12 -8.55 -9.76 -3.01
C TYR A 12 -7.05 -9.55 -2.75
N LEU A 13 -6.29 -9.10 -3.74
CA LEU A 13 -4.84 -8.85 -3.62
C LEU A 13 -4.53 -7.79 -2.56
N LYS A 14 -5.27 -6.67 -2.54
CA LYS A 14 -5.16 -5.67 -1.46
C LYS A 14 -5.43 -6.29 -0.08
N ASN A 15 -6.43 -7.17 0.02
CA ASN A 15 -6.76 -7.86 1.26
C ASN A 15 -5.69 -8.85 1.70
N VAL A 16 -4.97 -9.50 0.78
CA VAL A 16 -3.82 -10.35 1.12
C VAL A 16 -2.73 -9.53 1.82
N ILE A 17 -2.38 -8.37 1.27
CA ILE A 17 -1.39 -7.46 1.88
C ILE A 17 -1.91 -6.92 3.23
N ASN A 18 -3.19 -6.54 3.29
CA ASN A 18 -3.80 -6.05 4.53
C ASN A 18 -3.75 -7.10 5.64
N LYS A 19 -4.07 -8.37 5.33
CA LYS A 19 -3.94 -9.48 6.28
C LYS A 19 -2.50 -9.68 6.73
N TYR A 20 -1.53 -9.59 5.82
CA TYR A 20 -0.12 -9.70 6.16
C TYR A 20 0.31 -8.63 7.18
N PHE A 21 -0.06 -7.37 6.97
CA PHE A 21 0.35 -6.29 7.86
C PHE A 21 -0.53 -6.10 9.07
N ARG A 22 -1.75 -6.66 9.14
CA ARG A 22 -2.62 -6.60 10.33
C ARG A 22 -2.58 -7.86 11.19
N ASP A 23 -1.70 -8.80 10.88
CA ASP A 23 -1.46 -9.97 11.70
C ASP A 23 -0.91 -9.56 13.07
N GLU A 24 -1.68 -9.84 14.14
CA GLU A 24 -1.39 -9.44 15.51
C GLU A 24 -0.01 -9.89 16.01
N TYR A 25 0.52 -11.01 15.50
CA TYR A 25 1.85 -11.52 15.91
C TYR A 25 3.01 -10.67 15.39
N ARG A 26 2.76 -9.80 14.42
CA ARG A 26 3.77 -8.89 13.88
C ARG A 26 3.90 -7.63 14.70
N TRP A 27 2.82 -7.19 15.30
CA TRP A 27 2.78 -6.00 16.14
C TRP A 27 3.18 -6.39 17.55
N ARG A 28 4.07 -5.61 18.16
CA ARG A 28 4.48 -5.78 19.55
C ARG A 28 3.77 -4.73 20.37
N TYR A 29 3.16 -5.15 21.47
CA TYR A 29 2.59 -4.20 22.41
C TYR A 29 3.73 -3.39 23.06
N ASN A 30 3.59 -2.08 23.07
CA ASN A 30 4.47 -1.17 23.79
C ASN A 30 3.79 -0.78 25.12
N ASP A 31 4.31 -1.30 26.24
CA ASP A 31 3.76 -1.06 27.57
C ASP A 31 3.84 0.42 28.00
N GLU A 32 4.83 1.17 27.50
CA GLU A 32 5.05 2.58 27.88
C GLU A 32 3.99 3.52 27.27
N GLU A 33 3.49 3.18 26.10
CA GLU A 33 2.54 4.01 25.34
C GLU A 33 1.14 3.40 25.26
N GLY A 34 0.98 2.15 25.68
CA GLY A 34 -0.29 1.44 25.68
C GLY A 34 -0.81 1.12 24.27
N ALA A 35 0.08 0.94 23.29
CA ALA A 35 -0.27 0.78 21.88
C ALA A 35 0.49 -0.38 21.21
N MET A 36 -0.10 -0.97 20.17
CA MET A 36 0.55 -1.97 19.33
C MET A 36 1.46 -1.27 18.32
N ARG A 37 2.76 -1.65 18.28
CA ARG A 37 3.77 -1.08 17.39
C ARG A 37 4.36 -2.10 16.41
N TYR A 38 4.52 -1.65 15.18
CA TYR A 38 5.22 -2.32 14.09
C TYR A 38 6.17 -1.32 13.42
N TYR A 39 7.32 -1.13 14.06
CA TYR A 39 8.33 -0.22 13.56
C TYR A 39 9.68 -0.91 13.39
N LYS A 40 10.22 -0.83 12.18
CA LYS A 40 11.57 -1.29 11.84
C LYS A 40 12.38 -0.20 11.14
N GLY A 41 11.97 1.07 11.29
CA GLY A 41 12.56 2.23 10.63
C GLY A 41 12.66 2.05 9.11
N LYS A 42 13.85 2.27 8.56
CA LYS A 42 14.10 2.16 7.10
C LYS A 42 13.77 0.80 6.49
N ARG A 43 13.64 -0.26 7.31
CA ARG A 43 13.23 -1.60 6.85
C ARG A 43 11.75 -1.68 6.49
N ASN A 44 10.90 -0.78 6.99
CA ASN A 44 9.47 -0.73 6.63
C ASN A 44 9.29 -0.63 5.11
N LEU A 45 10.04 0.26 4.44
CA LEU A 45 10.00 0.39 2.99
C LEU A 45 10.43 -0.89 2.26
N LYS A 46 11.46 -1.58 2.76
CA LYS A 46 11.93 -2.85 2.16
C LYS A 46 10.87 -3.95 2.30
N GLU A 47 10.20 -4.02 3.45
CA GLU A 47 9.16 -5.02 3.72
C GLU A 47 7.89 -4.76 2.89
N ILE A 48 7.43 -3.51 2.81
CA ILE A 48 6.34 -3.14 1.89
C ILE A 48 6.73 -3.50 0.45
N ALA A 49 7.90 -3.08 -0.03
CA ALA A 49 8.32 -3.34 -1.40
C ALA A 49 8.36 -4.84 -1.71
N PHE A 50 8.90 -5.64 -0.77
CA PHE A 50 8.92 -7.09 -0.90
C PHE A 50 7.52 -7.69 -1.02
N ILE A 51 6.60 -7.34 -0.11
CA ILE A 51 5.25 -7.90 -0.10
C ILE A 51 4.41 -7.43 -1.29
N VAL A 52 4.50 -6.15 -1.65
CA VAL A 52 3.81 -5.61 -2.84
C VAL A 52 4.35 -6.30 -4.11
N SER A 53 5.67 -6.47 -4.25
CA SER A 53 6.24 -7.19 -5.39
C SER A 53 5.85 -8.67 -5.41
N THR A 54 5.66 -9.31 -4.25
CA THR A 54 5.24 -10.71 -4.16
C THR A 54 3.77 -10.88 -4.58
N VAL A 55 2.91 -9.94 -4.19
CA VAL A 55 1.47 -10.03 -4.43
C VAL A 55 1.06 -9.51 -5.80
N PHE A 56 1.63 -8.39 -6.22
CA PHE A 56 1.31 -7.77 -7.52
C PHE A 56 2.28 -8.18 -8.62
N GLY A 57 3.54 -8.49 -8.32
CA GLY A 57 4.51 -8.96 -9.33
C GLY A 57 4.51 -8.11 -10.59
N ASP A 58 4.38 -8.77 -11.74
CA ASP A 58 4.34 -8.15 -13.07
C ASP A 58 2.98 -7.51 -13.42
N LEU A 59 2.00 -7.51 -12.51
CA LEU A 59 0.67 -6.92 -12.72
C LEU A 59 0.67 -5.40 -12.55
N ALA A 60 1.69 -4.83 -11.91
CA ALA A 60 1.73 -3.42 -11.54
C ALA A 60 3.14 -2.85 -11.62
N ASP A 61 3.24 -1.61 -12.07
CA ASP A 61 4.49 -0.86 -12.09
C ASP A 61 4.63 -0.04 -10.81
N VAL A 62 5.83 -0.04 -10.21
CA VAL A 62 6.14 0.85 -9.09
C VAL A 62 6.42 2.25 -9.63
N VAL A 63 5.55 3.21 -9.31
CA VAL A 63 5.67 4.60 -9.77
C VAL A 63 6.54 5.41 -8.82
N GLN A 64 6.33 5.23 -7.52
CA GLN A 64 7.03 5.99 -6.49
C GLN A 64 7.15 5.18 -5.22
N LYS A 65 8.22 5.41 -4.46
CA LYS A 65 8.38 4.86 -3.12
C LYS A 65 9.25 5.79 -2.28
N GLY A 66 9.07 5.76 -0.98
CA GLY A 66 9.81 6.66 -0.11
C GLY A 66 9.54 6.46 1.36
N TYR A 67 10.00 7.43 2.15
CA TYR A 67 9.86 7.44 3.59
C TYR A 67 9.04 8.63 4.06
N TYR A 68 8.30 8.41 5.13
CA TYR A 68 7.70 9.48 5.92
C TYR A 68 8.68 9.92 6.99
N HIS A 69 8.78 11.23 7.21
CA HIS A 69 9.56 11.78 8.32
C HIS A 69 8.69 12.66 9.21
N ASN A 70 8.92 12.63 10.52
CA ASN A 70 8.29 13.56 11.47
C ASN A 70 8.97 14.95 11.41
N LEU A 71 8.49 15.88 12.25
CA LEU A 71 9.03 17.24 12.38
C LEU A 71 10.53 17.26 12.76
N ASP A 72 10.97 16.27 13.52
CA ASP A 72 12.37 16.13 13.95
C ASP A 72 13.26 15.48 12.88
N GLY A 73 12.68 15.11 11.73
CA GLY A 73 13.38 14.48 10.62
C GLY A 73 13.65 12.99 10.81
N GLU A 74 13.01 12.35 11.77
CA GLU A 74 13.10 10.91 12.01
C GLU A 74 12.16 10.15 11.06
N CYS A 75 12.62 9.03 10.51
CA CYS A 75 11.84 8.21 9.60
C CYS A 75 10.73 7.48 10.35
N VAL A 76 9.47 7.85 10.20
CA VAL A 76 8.34 7.24 10.94
C VAL A 76 7.55 6.21 10.13
N GLY A 77 7.89 6.03 8.85
CA GLY A 77 7.22 5.06 8.01
C GLY A 77 7.78 4.99 6.59
N GLY A 78 7.18 4.13 5.78
CA GLY A 78 7.46 4.00 4.35
C GLY A 78 6.19 3.93 3.53
N TYR A 79 6.31 4.27 2.25
CA TYR A 79 5.24 4.09 1.27
C TYR A 79 5.75 3.53 -0.04
N ILE A 80 4.86 2.87 -0.78
CA ILE A 80 5.03 2.55 -2.19
C ILE A 80 3.73 2.86 -2.92
N ILE A 81 3.84 3.45 -4.12
CA ILE A 81 2.75 3.71 -5.04
C ILE A 81 2.97 2.82 -6.25
N ILE A 82 1.97 2.00 -6.56
CA ILE A 82 1.93 1.20 -7.79
C ILE A 82 0.89 1.75 -8.74
N HIS A 83 1.05 1.47 -10.02
CA HIS A 83 0.12 1.78 -11.09
C HIS A 83 -0.23 0.51 -11.85
N LEU A 84 -1.51 0.28 -12.05
CA LEU A 84 -2.01 -0.93 -12.70
C LEU A 84 -3.36 -0.68 -13.36
N PHE A 85 -3.63 -1.49 -14.39
CA PHE A 85 -4.95 -1.55 -15.01
C PHE A 85 -5.85 -2.51 -14.22
N VAL A 86 -7.06 -2.07 -13.90
CA VAL A 86 -8.07 -2.91 -13.26
C VAL A 86 -9.29 -2.97 -14.17
N ASP A 87 -9.61 -4.16 -14.65
CA ASP A 87 -10.78 -4.40 -15.47
C ASP A 87 -12.07 -4.34 -14.65
N ALA A 88 -13.17 -3.98 -15.31
CA ALA A 88 -14.49 -4.06 -14.71
C ALA A 88 -14.86 -5.52 -14.45
N ASP A 89 -15.66 -5.75 -13.41
CA ASP A 89 -16.22 -7.06 -13.13
C ASP A 89 -17.72 -7.04 -13.44
N PHE A 90 -18.19 -7.98 -14.27
CA PHE A 90 -19.59 -8.03 -14.71
C PHE A 90 -20.38 -9.09 -13.93
N ASN A 91 -20.15 -9.15 -12.61
CA ASN A 91 -20.73 -10.14 -11.70
C ASN A 91 -21.95 -9.64 -10.90
N GLY A 92 -22.73 -8.73 -11.48
CA GLY A 92 -24.07 -8.35 -11.01
C GLY A 92 -24.13 -7.42 -9.79
N MET A 93 -23.11 -7.41 -8.92
CA MET A 93 -23.01 -6.47 -7.77
C MET A 93 -22.08 -5.27 -8.02
N ASN A 94 -20.99 -5.44 -8.79
CA ASN A 94 -20.00 -4.39 -9.05
C ASN A 94 -19.84 -4.13 -10.56
N GLN A 95 -20.93 -3.79 -11.25
CA GLN A 95 -20.88 -3.49 -12.69
C GLN A 95 -20.15 -2.16 -12.95
N GLY A 96 -18.83 -2.21 -13.06
CA GLY A 96 -18.07 -1.18 -13.76
C GLY A 96 -18.45 -1.22 -15.25
N THR A 97 -18.56 -0.05 -15.88
CA THR A 97 -18.87 0.03 -17.31
C THR A 97 -17.66 -0.27 -18.20
N LYS A 98 -16.45 -0.08 -17.66
CA LYS A 98 -15.16 -0.31 -18.33
C LYS A 98 -14.04 -0.39 -17.29
N GLY A 99 -12.98 -1.14 -17.58
CA GLY A 99 -11.73 -1.08 -16.82
C GLY A 99 -10.99 0.25 -16.97
N ASP A 100 -10.19 0.59 -15.97
CA ASP A 100 -9.37 1.80 -15.96
C ASP A 100 -8.04 1.59 -15.23
N TYR A 101 -7.10 2.50 -15.50
CA TYR A 101 -5.85 2.58 -14.75
C TYR A 101 -6.06 3.32 -13.43
N LEU A 102 -5.41 2.82 -12.38
CA LEU A 102 -5.42 3.46 -11.07
C LEU A 102 -4.07 3.36 -10.38
N TYR A 103 -3.86 4.29 -9.45
CA TYR A 103 -2.76 4.27 -8.52
C TYR A 103 -3.20 3.70 -7.19
N CYS A 104 -2.36 2.89 -6.58
CA CYS A 104 -2.58 2.31 -5.26
C CYS A 104 -1.36 2.56 -4.38
N LYS A 105 -1.57 3.25 -3.27
CA LYS A 105 -0.54 3.62 -2.29
C LYS A 105 -0.67 2.71 -1.07
N PHE A 106 0.41 2.03 -0.73
CA PHE A 106 0.53 1.25 0.50
C PHE A 106 1.38 2.01 1.48
N ASN A 107 0.87 2.21 2.69
CA ASN A 107 1.54 2.94 3.75
C ASN A 107 1.81 2.03 4.93
N LEU A 108 3.02 2.13 5.50
CA LEU A 108 3.40 1.42 6.70
C LEU A 108 4.11 2.36 7.66
N PHE A 109 3.40 2.69 8.73
CA PHE A 109 3.86 3.52 9.83
C PHE A 109 4.15 2.67 11.06
N GLU A 110 4.71 3.29 12.08
CA GLU A 110 4.98 2.65 13.38
C GLU A 110 3.76 2.03 14.02
N GLU A 111 2.58 2.65 13.91
CA GLU A 111 1.37 2.23 14.64
C GLU A 111 0.23 1.81 13.71
N THR A 112 0.42 1.92 12.40
CA THR A 112 -0.66 1.63 11.45
C THR A 112 -0.19 1.23 10.07
N TYR A 113 -1.06 0.48 9.40
CA TYR A 113 -0.98 0.15 7.99
C TYR A 113 -2.27 0.60 7.30
N SER A 114 -2.12 1.29 6.17
CA SER A 114 -3.24 1.75 5.35
C SER A 114 -2.98 1.56 3.86
N VAL A 115 -4.07 1.55 3.08
CA VAL A 115 -4.04 1.48 1.62
C VAL A 115 -4.97 2.54 1.08
N ASP A 116 -4.44 3.41 0.23
CA ASP A 116 -5.18 4.44 -0.48
C ASP A 116 -5.17 4.15 -1.98
N GLN A 117 -6.21 4.56 -2.69
CA GLN A 117 -6.26 4.42 -4.14
C GLN A 117 -6.87 5.65 -4.79
N SER A 118 -6.41 5.98 -5.99
CA SER A 118 -6.89 7.14 -6.76
C SER A 118 -6.61 6.93 -8.24
N ILE A 119 -7.45 7.53 -9.09
CA ILE A 119 -7.14 7.69 -10.53
C ILE A 119 -6.13 8.82 -10.78
N ASP A 120 -5.96 9.70 -9.79
CA ASP A 120 -5.07 10.85 -9.82
C ASP A 120 -3.91 10.63 -8.86
N LEU A 121 -2.69 10.58 -9.40
CA LEU A 121 -1.45 10.40 -8.63
C LEU A 121 -1.22 11.57 -7.67
N ASP A 122 -1.56 12.80 -8.05
CA ASP A 122 -1.32 13.98 -7.23
C ASP A 122 -2.12 13.93 -5.92
N TYR A 123 -3.27 13.24 -5.93
CA TYR A 123 -4.04 13.01 -4.71
C TYR A 123 -3.30 12.10 -3.70
N LEU A 124 -2.42 11.21 -4.17
CA LEU A 124 -1.69 10.25 -3.34
C LEU A 124 -0.35 10.79 -2.83
N VAL A 125 0.20 11.83 -3.45
CA VAL A 125 1.56 12.37 -3.15
C VAL A 125 1.52 13.60 -2.22
N LYS A 126 0.34 14.12 -1.88
CA LYS A 126 0.12 15.39 -1.16
C LYS A 126 0.45 15.43 0.35
N ASP A 127 1.37 14.61 0.84
CA ASP A 127 1.83 14.73 2.24
C ASP A 127 3.13 15.52 2.31
N ASP A 128 3.12 16.66 3.01
CA ASP A 128 4.30 17.48 3.31
C ASP A 128 5.41 16.68 4.03
N TRP A 129 5.06 15.50 4.54
CA TRP A 129 5.89 14.56 5.29
C TRP A 129 6.58 13.50 4.41
N MET A 130 6.29 13.47 3.10
CA MET A 130 6.83 12.50 2.15
C MET A 130 8.16 12.98 1.56
N LYS A 131 9.21 12.18 1.70
CA LYS A 131 10.45 12.33 0.90
C LYS A 131 10.56 11.16 -0.06
N SER A 132 10.63 11.44 -1.36
CA SER A 132 11.01 10.45 -2.37
C SER A 132 12.45 10.01 -2.14
N CYS A 133 12.72 8.72 -2.39
CA CYS A 133 14.06 8.15 -2.37
C CYS A 133 14.73 8.25 -3.74
#